data_AF-T2SAA4-F1
#
_entry.id   AF-T2SAA4-F1
#
_cell.length_a   1.000
_cell.length_b   1.000
_cell.length_c   1.000
_cell.angle_alpha   90.00
_cell.angle_beta   90.00
_cell.angle_gamma   90.00
#
_symmetry.space_group_name_H-M   'P 1'
#
loop_
_entity.id
_entity.type
_entity.pdbx_description
1 polymer ?
#
loop_
_entity_poly.entity_id
_entity_poly.type
_entity_poly.pdbx_seq_one_letter_code
_entity_poly.pdbx_strand_id
1 'polypeptide(L)' 'MDYDGFIRTTDSEHQKCVQNAFEIMFEKGDIYKGIYSGYYCVSCESYCAISKTDNTKGKVLCPDCLRETTLLEEESYFLD' A
#
# COMPACT_ATOMS: atom_id res chain seq x y z
N MET A 1 27.76 -3.16 17.85
CA MET A 1 26.77 -3.37 16.78
C MET A 1 27.56 -3.36 15.50
N ASP A 2 27.76 -4.54 14.92
CA ASP A 2 28.41 -4.70 13.63
C ASP A 2 27.31 -5.08 12.65
N TYR A 3 27.10 -4.25 11.63
CA TYR A 3 26.15 -4.50 10.57
C TYR A 3 26.90 -4.37 9.25
N ASP A 4 26.74 -5.34 8.37
CA ASP A 4 27.43 -5.37 7.07
C ASP A 4 26.90 -4.31 6.09
N GLY A 5 25.74 -3.70 6.37
CA GLY A 5 25.18 -2.66 5.52
C GLY A 5 23.95 -1.97 6.09
N PHE A 6 23.72 -0.75 5.61
CA PHE A 6 22.51 0.03 5.84
C PHE A 6 22.01 0.55 4.50
N ILE A 7 20.80 0.13 4.09
CA ILE A 7 20.24 0.44 2.78
C ILE A 7 19.12 1.47 2.95
N ARG A 8 19.10 2.48 2.09
CA ARG A 8 17.98 3.43 2.00
C ARG A 8 17.18 3.19 0.74
N THR A 9 15.87 3.29 0.84
CA THR A 9 14.97 3.14 -0.33
C THR A 9 15.19 4.22 -1.40
N THR A 10 15.82 5.33 -1.03
CA THR A 10 16.22 6.40 -1.94
C THR A 10 17.51 6.11 -2.73
N ASP A 11 18.25 5.06 -2.38
CA ASP A 11 19.51 4.74 -3.05
C ASP A 11 19.24 4.26 -4.48
N SER A 12 20.06 4.72 -5.42
CA SER A 12 19.84 4.44 -6.85
C SER A 12 19.86 2.95 -7.20
N GLU A 13 20.62 2.14 -6.45
CA GLU A 13 20.66 0.68 -6.63
C GLU A 13 19.34 0.03 -6.18
N HIS A 14 18.77 0.50 -5.06
CA HIS A 14 17.48 0.01 -4.57
C HIS A 14 16.36 0.33 -5.58
N GLN A 15 16.34 1.56 -6.11
CA GLN A 15 15.35 1.97 -7.12
C GLN A 15 15.41 1.10 -8.37
N LYS A 16 16.62 0.86 -8.91
CA LYS A 16 16.82 -0.02 -10.07
C LYS A 16 16.36 -1.45 -9.80
N CYS A 17 16.66 -1.97 -8.61
CA CYS A 17 16.25 -3.32 -8.22
C CYS A 17 14.72 -3.46 -8.21
N VAL A 18 14.01 -2.51 -7.59
CA VAL A 18 12.55 -2.51 -7.52
C VAL A 18 11.93 -2.34 -8.91
N GLN A 19 12.48 -1.47 -9.76
CA GLN A 19 12.04 -1.32 -11.15
C GLN A 19 12.16 -2.63 -11.93
N ASN A 20 13.31 -3.30 -11.86
CA ASN A 20 13.53 -4.59 -12.52
C ASN A 20 12.56 -5.67 -12.01
N ALA A 21 12.32 -5.71 -10.69
CA ALA A 21 11.38 -6.68 -10.12
C ALA A 21 9.95 -6.44 -10.63
N PHE A 22 9.53 -5.18 -10.72
CA PHE A 22 8.23 -4.80 -11.27
C PHE A 22 8.11 -5.17 -12.75
N GLU A 23 9.13 -4.88 -13.57
CA GLU A 23 9.16 -5.23 -15.00
C GLU A 23 9.00 -6.74 -15.22
N ILE A 24 9.72 -7.57 -14.44
CA ILE A 24 9.61 -9.02 -14.54
C ILE A 24 8.20 -9.52 -14.23
N MET A 25 7.57 -8.99 -13.16
CA MET A 25 6.19 -9.36 -12.80
C MET A 25 5.20 -8.87 -13.87
N PHE A 26 5.43 -7.69 -14.42
CA PHE A 26 4.59 -7.12 -15.49
C PHE A 26 4.67 -7.97 -16.76
N GLU A 27 5.88 -8.37 -17.19
CA GLU A 27 6.08 -9.22 -18.38
C GLU A 27 5.49 -10.62 -18.22
N LYS A 28 5.43 -11.15 -16.99
CA LYS A 28 4.77 -12.43 -16.70
C LYS A 28 3.24 -12.35 -16.80
N GLY A 29 2.68 -11.14 -16.80
CA GLY A 29 1.24 -10.92 -16.76
C GLY A 29 0.65 -10.99 -15.35
N ASP A 30 1.49 -11.00 -14.31
CA ASP A 30 1.07 -11.02 -12.90
C ASP A 30 0.60 -9.63 -12.43
N ILE A 31 0.84 -8.58 -13.24
CA ILE A 31 0.43 -7.21 -12.95
C ILE A 31 -0.66 -6.77 -13.92
N TYR A 32 -1.79 -6.32 -13.38
CA TYR A 32 -2.88 -5.74 -14.16
C TYR A 32 -3.29 -4.37 -13.62
N LYS A 33 -3.88 -3.56 -14.50
CA LYS A 33 -4.40 -2.23 -14.15
C LYS A 33 -5.87 -2.35 -13.76
N GLY A 34 -6.25 -1.73 -12.65
CA GLY A 34 -7.62 -1.71 -12.17
C GLY A 34 -7.96 -0.41 -11.46
N ILE A 35 -9.22 -0.26 -11.09
CA ILE A 35 -9.66 0.80 -10.18
C ILE A 35 -9.96 0.12 -8.86
N TYR A 36 -9.35 0.61 -7.78
CA TYR A 36 -9.67 0.16 -6.44
C TYR A 36 -10.27 1.30 -5.65
N SER A 37 -11.40 0.99 -5.01
CA SER A 37 -12.13 1.90 -4.14
C SER A 37 -12.21 1.27 -2.77
N GLY A 38 -11.68 1.93 -1.75
CA GLY A 38 -11.61 1.38 -0.40
C GLY A 38 -11.25 2.42 0.66
N TYR A 39 -11.47 2.06 1.91
CA TYR A 39 -11.05 2.90 3.03
C TYR A 39 -9.54 2.75 3.24
N TYR A 40 -8.81 3.84 3.11
CA TYR A 40 -7.36 3.86 3.23
C TYR A 40 -6.93 4.64 4.48
N CYS A 41 -6.00 4.06 5.24
CA CYS A 41 -5.37 4.73 6.36
C CYS A 41 -3.98 5.23 5.96
N VAL A 42 -3.85 6.54 5.74
CA VAL A 42 -2.56 7.16 5.37
C VAL A 42 -1.47 6.92 6.43
N SER A 43 -1.84 6.84 7.72
CA SER A 43 -0.85 6.65 8.79
C SER A 43 -0.28 5.23 8.88
N CYS A 44 -1.04 4.24 8.41
CA CYS A 44 -0.63 2.84 8.40
C CYS A 44 -0.26 2.35 6.99
N GLU A 45 -0.41 3.23 5.99
CA GLU A 45 -0.21 2.93 4.57
C GLU A 45 -0.93 1.64 4.13
N SER A 46 -2.18 1.48 4.58
CA SER A 46 -2.92 0.22 4.42
C SER A 46 -4.40 0.45 4.15
N TYR A 47 -4.96 -0.42 3.31
CA TYR A 47 -6.40 -0.51 3.06
C TYR A 47 -7.09 -1.28 4.19
N CYS A 48 -8.15 -0.68 4.73
CA CYS A 48 -8.90 -1.20 5.87
C CYS A 48 -10.25 -1.76 5.41
N ALA A 49 -10.57 -2.97 5.84
CA ALA A 49 -11.92 -3.52 5.68
C ALA A 49 -12.93 -2.73 6.55
N ILE A 50 -14.18 -2.65 6.10
CA ILE A 50 -15.30 -1.96 6.79
C ILE A 50 -15.78 -2.72 8.04
N SER A 51 -14.92 -3.48 8.71
CA SER A 51 -15.30 -4.30 9.86
C SER A 51 -15.39 -3.49 11.16
N LYS A 52 -14.84 -2.26 11.20
CA LYS A 52 -14.88 -1.37 12.38
C LYS A 52 -15.36 0.03 12.00
N THR A 53 -16.67 0.18 11.87
CA THR A 53 -17.34 1.48 11.86
C THR A 53 -17.51 1.96 13.29
N ASP A 54 -17.08 3.19 13.59
CA ASP A 54 -17.54 3.86 14.81
C ASP A 54 -18.98 4.30 14.58
N ASN A 55 -19.91 3.51 15.12
CA ASN A 55 -21.35 3.72 15.03
C ASN A 55 -21.82 5.05 15.66
N THR A 56 -20.94 5.78 16.37
CA THR A 56 -21.30 7.07 16.97
C THR A 56 -21.17 8.26 16.02
N LYS A 57 -20.39 8.14 14.93
CA LYS A 57 -20.15 9.24 13.96
C LYS A 57 -20.31 8.86 12.50
N GLY A 58 -20.62 7.60 12.18
CA GLY A 58 -20.73 7.13 10.80
C GLY A 58 -19.39 7.16 10.04
N LYS A 59 -18.27 7.10 10.78
CA LYS A 59 -16.90 7.13 10.23
C LYS A 59 -16.26 5.75 10.33
N VAL A 60 -15.48 5.39 9.32
CA VAL A 60 -14.66 4.17 9.33
C VAL A 60 -13.33 4.49 9.98
N LEU A 61 -12.94 3.67 10.96
CA LEU A 61 -11.66 3.80 11.67
C LEU A 61 -10.73 2.67 11.28
N CYS A 62 -9.44 2.99 11.18
CA CYS A 62 -8.39 1.99 10.95
C CYS A 62 -8.35 1.01 12.13
N PRO A 63 -8.32 -0.32 11.90
CA PRO A 63 -8.35 -1.30 12.97
C PRO A 63 -7.09 -1.29 13.84
N ASP A 64 -5.96 -0.82 13.31
CA ASP A 64 -4.65 -0.85 13.96
C ASP A 64 -4.35 0.43 14.75
N CYS A 65 -4.61 1.60 14.16
CA CYS A 65 -4.30 2.89 14.79
C CYS A 65 -5.52 3.68 15.27
N LEU A 66 -6.75 3.20 15.00
CA LEU A 66 -8.03 3.83 15.37
C LEU A 66 -8.23 5.25 14.82
N ARG A 67 -7.42 5.67 13.85
CA ARG A 67 -7.58 6.94 13.14
C ARG A 67 -8.65 6.82 12.06
N GLU A 68 -9.22 7.97 11.70
CA GLU A 68 -10.18 8.06 10.60
C GLU A 68 -9.52 7.68 9.27
N THR A 69 -10.20 6.81 8.52
CA THR A 69 -9.79 6.42 7.17
C THR A 69 -10.44 7.33 6.14
N THR A 70 -9.77 7.52 5.00
CA THR A 70 -10.33 8.24 3.86
C THR A 70 -10.82 7.24 2.82
N LEU A 71 -11.99 7.48 2.21
CA LEU A 71 -12.39 6.72 1.03
C LEU A 71 -11.52 7.16 -0.15
N LEU A 72 -10.74 6.23 -0.69
CA LEU A 72 -9.83 6.46 -1.79
C LEU A 72 -10.28 5.63 -2.98
N GLU A 73 -10.43 6.26 -4.13
CA GLU A 73 -10.70 5.61 -5.41
C GLU A 73 -9.62 6.05 -6.39
N GLU A 74 -8.72 5.12 -6.72
CA GLU A 74 -7.60 5.39 -7.61
C GLU A 74 -7.39 4.26 -8.61
N GLU A 75 -6.97 4.65 -9.82
CA GLU A 75 -6.50 3.70 -10.81
C GLU A 75 -5.08 3.27 -10.44
N SER A 76 -4.87 1.97 -10.23
CA SER A 76 -3.63 1.40 -9.70
C SER A 76 -3.27 0.08 -10.37
N TYR A 77 -2.02 -0.33 -10.19
CA TYR A 77 -1.53 -1.65 -10.60
C TYR A 77 -1.68 -2.64 -9.44
N PHE A 78 -2.25 -3.80 -9.73
CA PHE A 78 -2.48 -4.88 -8.77
C PHE A 78 -1.64 -6.09 -9.13
N LEU A 79 -1.28 -6.87 -8.12
CA LEU A 79 -0.60 -8.15 -8.24
C LEU A 79 -1.65 -9.25 -8.10
N ASP A 80 -1.68 -10.20 -9.04
CA ASP A 80 -2.55 -11.38 -9.01
C ASP A 80 -1.96 -12.52 -8.16
#